data_AF-A0A942SVJ2-F1
#
_entry.id   AF-A0A942SVJ2-F1
#
_cell.length_a   1.000
_cell.length_b   1.000
_cell.length_c   1.000
_cell.angle_alpha   90.00
_cell.angle_beta   90.00
_cell.angle_gamma   90.00
#
_symmetry.space_group_name_H-M   'P 1'
#
loop_
_entity.id
_entity.type
_entity.pdbx_description
1 polymer ?
#
loop_
_entity_poly.entity_id
_entity_poly.type
_entity_poly.pdbx_seq_one_letter_code
_entity_poly.pdbx_strand_id
1 'polypeptide(L)'
;MKSRKIFITIFFGLVVVLGLYIYSIFNGTPWGKYQQKQEMLSYLDAKYQMDFSIKSMQYNSLGSGYYAKAAPNRNPELVFEVAVSHDSNSGYADLYPAVLWNSPEAKPIKEYILQLFPHLEQSSFIIDRQLSEDAGPHIPTYRSLHYDMGYQSVMIINLPEDWFLKTPEEQQIYMENIKKLATYLQSIHLPVLTRIFFQTEDHNNRKAIFITEKGEIVQK
;
A
#
# COMPACT_ATOMS: atom_id res chain seq x y z
N MET A 1 33.99 36.48 40.67
CA MET A 1 34.45 35.33 39.84
C MET A 1 33.51 34.12 39.85
N LYS A 2 32.98 33.67 41.00
CA LYS A 2 32.08 32.50 41.08
C LYS A 2 30.76 32.67 40.30
N SER A 3 30.10 33.82 40.41
CA SER A 3 28.87 34.14 39.68
C SER A 3 29.06 34.11 38.16
N ARG A 4 30.14 34.71 37.64
CA ARG A 4 30.47 34.68 36.20
C ARG A 4 30.68 33.26 35.65
N LYS A 5 31.29 32.35 36.43
CA LYS A 5 31.43 30.94 36.03
C LYS A 5 30.07 30.24 35.96
N ILE A 6 29.19 30.48 36.94
CA ILE A 6 27.83 29.94 36.97
C ILE A 6 27.02 30.41 35.75
N PHE A 7 27.07 31.71 35.44
CA PHE A 7 26.41 32.26 34.24
C PHE A 7 26.90 31.62 32.94
N ILE A 8 28.22 31.42 32.79
CA ILE A 8 28.79 30.76 31.60
C ILE A 8 28.31 29.30 31.51
N THR A 9 28.30 28.57 32.62
CA THR A 9 27.81 27.18 32.65
C THR A 9 26.32 27.11 32.30
N ILE A 10 25.49 28.00 32.84
CA ILE A 10 24.06 28.07 32.52
C ILE A 10 23.84 28.40 31.03
N PHE A 11 24.57 29.39 30.52
CA PHE A 11 24.48 29.78 29.11
C PHE A 11 24.89 28.64 28.17
N PHE A 12 26.00 27.95 28.47
CA PHE A 12 26.44 26.81 27.67
C PHE A 12 25.43 25.65 27.74
N GLY A 13 24.87 25.37 28.92
CA GLY A 13 23.79 24.39 29.08
C GLY A 13 22.57 24.73 28.23
N LEU A 14 22.16 26.00 28.22
CA LEU A 14 21.06 26.50 27.38
C LEU A 14 21.34 26.31 25.88
N VAL A 15 22.56 26.63 25.42
CA VAL A 15 22.95 26.46 24.02
C VAL A 15 22.91 24.99 23.61
N VAL A 16 23.40 24.08 24.48
CA VAL A 16 23.34 22.63 24.21
C VAL A 16 21.90 22.13 24.15
N VAL A 17 21.05 22.51 25.10
CA VAL A 17 19.62 22.13 25.12
C VAL A 17 18.90 22.67 23.89
N LEU A 18 19.14 23.93 23.51
CA LEU A 18 18.55 24.53 22.32
C LEU A 18 19.03 23.84 21.04
N GLY A 19 20.32 23.49 20.97
CA GLY A 19 20.88 22.75 19.85
C GLY A 19 20.26 21.36 19.69
N LEU A 20 20.09 20.62 20.79
CA LEU A 20 19.39 19.32 20.80
C LEU A 20 17.92 19.46 20.40
N TYR A 21 17.25 20.51 20.88
CA TYR A 21 15.86 20.81 20.52
C TYR A 21 15.72 21.09 19.01
N ILE A 22 16.52 22.00 18.46
CA ILE A 22 16.53 22.32 17.04
C ILE A 22 16.84 21.07 16.21
N TYR A 23 17.85 20.29 16.59
CA TYR A 23 18.18 19.04 15.92
C TYR A 23 16.99 18.07 15.89
N SER A 24 16.26 17.94 17.00
CA SER A 24 15.11 17.05 17.11
C SER A 24 13.93 17.46 16.22
N ILE A 25 13.72 18.76 15.99
CA ILE A 25 12.67 19.27 15.10
C ILE A 25 12.93 18.83 13.65
N PHE A 26 14.18 18.83 13.22
CA PHE A 26 14.51 18.50 11.82
C PHE A 26 14.78 17.01 11.60
N ASN A 27 15.23 16.28 12.62
CA ASN A 27 15.68 14.88 12.47
C ASN A 27 14.82 13.87 13.22
N GLY A 28 13.82 14.32 13.98
CA GLY A 28 13.13 13.50 14.95
C GLY A 28 14.02 13.16 16.16
N THR A 29 13.49 12.36 17.08
CA THR A 29 14.24 11.89 18.25
C THR A 29 14.76 10.47 18.02
N PRO A 30 15.91 10.09 18.62
CA PRO A 30 16.40 8.70 18.53
C PRO A 30 15.38 7.67 19.01
N TRP A 31 14.66 7.98 20.09
CA TRP A 31 13.62 7.10 20.63
C TRP A 31 12.39 7.02 19.72
N GLY A 32 11.98 8.14 19.10
CA GLY A 32 10.91 8.15 18.11
C GLY A 32 11.26 7.30 16.88
N LYS A 33 12.50 7.41 16.37
CA LYS A 33 12.99 6.53 15.29
C LYS A 33 12.93 5.05 15.66
N TYR A 34 13.37 4.72 16.88
CA TYR A 34 13.37 3.34 17.35
C TYR A 34 11.95 2.78 17.47
N GLN A 35 11.04 3.54 18.09
CA GLN A 35 9.64 3.16 18.24
C GLN A 35 8.98 2.95 16.87
N GLN A 36 9.11 3.93 15.97
CA GLN A 36 8.50 3.90 14.65
C GLN A 36 9.04 2.76 13.78
N LYS A 37 10.33 2.44 13.91
CA LYS A 37 10.90 1.25 13.27
C LYS A 37 10.19 -0.04 13.71
N GLN A 38 9.93 -0.20 15.01
CA GLN A 38 9.26 -1.40 15.51
C GLN A 38 7.79 -1.45 15.07
N GLU A 39 7.09 -0.33 15.12
CA GLU A 39 5.70 -0.24 14.69
C GLU A 39 5.55 -0.51 13.19
N MET A 40 6.43 0.03 12.34
CA MET A 40 6.45 -0.27 10.90
C MET A 40 6.74 -1.74 10.62
N LEU A 41 7.66 -2.38 11.35
CA LEU A 41 7.92 -3.81 11.20
C LEU A 41 6.71 -4.64 11.62
N SER A 42 6.06 -4.29 12.74
CA SER A 42 4.83 -4.95 13.18
C SER A 42 3.69 -4.78 12.18
N TYR A 43 3.57 -3.61 11.55
CA TYR A 43 2.60 -3.35 10.50
C TYR A 43 2.83 -4.27 9.29
N LEU A 44 4.07 -4.35 8.81
CA LEU A 44 4.42 -5.17 7.65
C LEU A 44 4.25 -6.67 7.95
N ASP A 45 4.63 -7.12 9.13
CA ASP A 45 4.44 -8.51 9.58
C ASP A 45 2.95 -8.86 9.67
N ALA A 46 2.15 -8.02 10.33
CA ALA A 46 0.71 -8.23 10.43
C ALA A 46 0.03 -8.28 9.04
N LYS A 47 0.46 -7.40 8.11
CA LYS A 47 -0.13 -7.29 6.77
C LYS A 47 0.26 -8.45 5.85
N TYR A 48 1.56 -8.75 5.75
CA TYR A 48 2.09 -9.69 4.74
C TYR A 48 2.48 -11.05 5.31
N GLN A 49 2.44 -11.24 6.64
CA GLN A 49 2.79 -12.49 7.32
C GLN A 49 4.19 -12.99 6.93
N MET A 50 5.15 -12.06 6.86
CA MET A 50 6.52 -12.33 6.42
C MET A 50 7.52 -11.38 7.07
N ASP A 51 8.78 -11.82 7.17
CA ASP A 51 9.83 -11.03 7.81
C ASP A 51 10.39 -9.93 6.89
N PHE A 52 10.48 -8.71 7.44
CA PHE A 52 11.10 -7.55 6.80
C PHE A 52 12.27 -7.01 7.60
N SER A 53 13.12 -6.24 6.92
CA SER A 53 14.16 -5.43 7.54
C SER A 53 14.06 -3.98 7.09
N ILE A 54 14.18 -3.06 8.04
CA ILE A 54 14.33 -1.63 7.74
C ILE A 54 15.79 -1.32 7.43
N LYS A 55 16.06 -0.86 6.21
CA LYS A 55 17.39 -0.46 5.71
C LYS A 55 17.78 0.94 6.14
N SER A 56 16.82 1.87 6.18
CA SER A 56 17.04 3.25 6.60
C SER A 56 15.76 3.88 7.14
N MET A 57 15.89 4.78 8.12
CA MET A 57 14.80 5.58 8.69
C MET A 57 15.10 7.06 8.47
N GLN A 58 14.09 7.82 8.03
CA GLN A 58 14.17 9.26 7.85
C GLN A 58 12.96 9.92 8.50
N TYR A 59 13.12 11.19 8.88
CA TYR A 59 12.06 12.01 9.45
C TYR A 59 11.79 13.16 8.51
N ASN A 60 10.52 13.36 8.16
CA ASN A 60 10.07 14.50 7.37
C ASN A 60 9.28 15.44 8.28
N SER A 61 9.91 16.55 8.68
CA SER A 61 9.29 17.58 9.51
C SER A 61 8.17 18.34 8.78
N LEU A 62 8.20 18.38 7.44
CA LEU A 62 7.19 19.07 6.61
C LEU A 62 6.03 18.15 6.20
N GLY A 63 6.29 16.86 6.04
CA GLY A 63 5.34 15.83 5.58
C GLY A 63 4.80 14.94 6.69
N SER A 64 4.78 15.44 7.92
CA SER A 64 4.13 14.81 9.09
C SER A 64 4.52 13.35 9.38
N GLY A 65 5.82 13.04 9.51
CA GLY A 65 6.20 11.82 10.21
C GLY A 65 7.49 11.14 9.78
N TYR A 66 7.61 9.87 10.17
CA TYR A 66 8.72 9.02 9.82
C TYR A 66 8.39 8.22 8.56
N TYR A 67 9.43 7.97 7.77
CA TYR A 67 9.36 7.01 6.68
C TYR A 67 10.65 6.18 6.63
N ALA A 68 10.55 5.02 6.04
CA ALA A 68 11.60 4.03 6.03
C ALA A 68 11.72 3.36 4.67
N LYS A 69 12.94 2.92 4.35
CA LYS A 69 13.16 1.94 3.30
C LYS A 69 13.18 0.55 3.92
N ALA A 70 12.28 -0.31 3.49
CA ALA A 70 12.15 -1.68 3.94
C ALA A 70 12.46 -2.66 2.79
N ALA A 71 12.82 -3.89 3.13
CA ALA A 71 12.92 -4.98 2.17
C ALA A 71 12.55 -6.30 2.86
N PRO A 72 11.94 -7.26 2.14
CA PRO A 72 11.69 -8.58 2.69
C PRO A 72 13.01 -9.31 2.92
N ASN A 73 13.14 -10.05 4.01
CA ASN A 73 14.41 -10.72 4.35
C ASN A 73 14.82 -11.77 3.32
N ARG A 74 13.83 -12.40 2.66
CA ARG A 74 14.05 -13.39 1.60
C ARG A 74 14.48 -12.76 0.26
N ASN A 75 14.25 -11.46 0.07
CA ASN A 75 14.65 -10.74 -1.14
C ASN A 75 15.11 -9.30 -0.81
N PRO A 76 16.35 -9.13 -0.33
CA PRO A 76 16.86 -7.83 0.11
C PRO A 76 16.94 -6.75 -0.98
N GLU A 77 16.90 -7.14 -2.26
CA GLU A 77 16.93 -6.24 -3.42
C GLU A 77 15.58 -5.56 -3.67
N LEU A 78 14.48 -6.16 -3.16
CA LEU A 78 13.14 -5.62 -3.30
C LEU A 78 12.88 -4.50 -2.27
N VAL A 79 13.57 -3.37 -2.44
CA VAL A 79 13.49 -2.22 -1.54
C VAL A 79 12.26 -1.36 -1.85
N PHE A 80 11.44 -1.10 -0.84
CA PHE A 80 10.23 -0.28 -0.94
C PHE A 80 10.15 0.72 0.22
N GLU A 81 9.27 1.71 0.09
CA GLU A 81 9.04 2.70 1.15
C GLU A 81 7.83 2.32 2.01
N VAL A 82 7.96 2.56 3.31
CA VAL A 82 6.87 2.52 4.30
C VAL A 82 6.87 3.84 5.06
N ALA A 83 5.72 4.46 5.26
CA ALA A 83 5.60 5.76 5.88
C ALA A 83 4.42 5.82 6.83
N VAL A 84 4.50 6.71 7.83
CA VAL A 84 3.34 7.11 8.61
C VAL A 84 2.30 7.71 7.68
N SER A 85 1.05 7.26 7.80
CA SER A 85 -0.09 7.73 7.02
C SER A 85 -1.24 8.03 7.96
N HIS A 86 -1.65 9.30 8.04
CA HIS A 86 -2.81 9.72 8.83
C HIS A 86 -4.14 9.31 8.18
N ASP A 87 -4.11 9.02 6.89
CA ASP A 87 -5.23 8.51 6.10
C ASP A 87 -5.27 6.97 6.12
N SER A 88 -4.49 6.34 7.01
CA SER A 88 -4.61 4.91 7.35
C SER A 88 -4.89 4.68 8.86
N ASN A 89 -5.75 3.72 9.16
CA ASN A 89 -6.28 3.14 10.39
C ASN A 89 -5.16 2.33 11.03
N SER A 90 -4.31 1.75 10.19
CA SER A 90 -3.06 1.15 10.65
C SER A 90 -2.04 2.20 11.08
N GLY A 91 -2.22 3.46 10.69
CA GLY A 91 -1.26 4.55 10.86
C GLY A 91 -0.11 4.52 9.85
N TYR A 92 -0.10 3.55 8.93
CA TYR A 92 1.00 3.30 8.01
C TYR A 92 0.52 2.99 6.58
N ALA A 93 1.37 3.34 5.62
CA ALA A 93 1.22 2.94 4.23
C ALA A 93 2.55 2.46 3.67
N ASP A 94 2.49 1.59 2.67
CA ASP A 94 3.68 1.01 2.05
C ASP A 94 3.54 0.82 0.54
N LEU A 95 4.70 0.75 -0.12
CA LEU A 95 4.81 0.56 -1.56
C LEU A 95 5.16 -0.89 -1.95
N TYR A 96 5.13 -1.85 -1.03
CA TYR A 96 5.57 -3.22 -1.29
C TYR A 96 4.84 -3.87 -2.47
N PRO A 97 3.49 -3.82 -2.60
CA PRO A 97 2.82 -4.50 -3.69
C PRO A 97 3.18 -3.91 -5.04
N ALA A 98 3.31 -2.58 -5.13
CA ALA A 98 3.72 -1.90 -6.35
C ALA A 98 5.16 -2.24 -6.75
N VAL A 99 6.08 -2.37 -5.78
CA VAL A 99 7.46 -2.78 -6.06
C VAL A 99 7.51 -4.26 -6.47
N LEU A 100 6.82 -5.14 -5.75
CA LEU A 100 6.69 -6.56 -6.08
C LEU A 100 6.12 -6.77 -7.48
N TRP A 101 5.09 -6.02 -7.86
CA TRP A 101 4.46 -6.16 -9.17
C TRP A 101 5.38 -5.82 -10.34
N ASN A 102 6.25 -4.85 -10.15
CA ASN A 102 7.21 -4.42 -11.16
C ASN A 102 8.49 -5.27 -11.16
N SER A 103 8.61 -6.22 -10.22
CA SER A 103 9.78 -7.07 -10.10
C SER A 103 9.59 -8.42 -10.82
N PRO A 104 10.68 -9.16 -11.13
CA PRO A 104 10.60 -10.49 -11.74
C PRO A 104 9.81 -11.51 -10.89
N GLU A 105 9.73 -11.31 -9.59
CA GLU A 105 9.03 -12.17 -8.63
C GLU A 105 7.51 -12.16 -8.84
N ALA A 106 6.94 -11.13 -9.48
CA ALA A 106 5.53 -11.12 -9.87
C ALA A 106 5.22 -11.95 -11.12
N LYS A 107 6.24 -12.50 -11.81
CA LYS A 107 6.04 -13.29 -13.03
C LYS A 107 5.06 -14.47 -12.84
N PRO A 108 5.17 -15.32 -11.79
CA PRO A 108 4.22 -16.42 -11.58
C PRO A 108 2.77 -15.93 -11.39
N ILE A 109 2.59 -14.78 -10.74
CA ILE A 109 1.27 -14.17 -10.53
C ILE A 109 0.69 -13.73 -11.87
N LYS A 110 1.48 -12.99 -12.68
CA LYS A 110 1.08 -12.53 -14.01
C LYS A 110 0.73 -13.70 -14.93
N GLU A 111 1.56 -14.74 -14.92
CA GLU A 111 1.31 -15.97 -15.71
C GLU A 111 0.03 -16.68 -15.26
N TYR A 112 -0.23 -16.77 -13.95
CA TYR A 112 -1.46 -17.36 -13.44
C TYR A 112 -2.71 -16.57 -13.86
N ILE A 113 -2.65 -15.23 -13.82
CA ILE A 113 -3.76 -14.40 -14.31
C ILE A 113 -3.97 -14.60 -15.82
N LEU A 114 -2.90 -14.66 -16.61
CA LEU A 114 -2.99 -14.95 -18.05
C LEU A 114 -3.54 -16.36 -18.35
N GLN A 115 -3.30 -17.35 -17.49
CA GLN A 115 -3.92 -18.67 -17.62
C GLN A 115 -5.44 -18.61 -17.40
N LEU A 116 -5.89 -17.76 -16.47
CA LEU A 116 -7.32 -17.56 -16.18
C LEU A 116 -8.02 -16.68 -17.23
N PHE A 117 -7.28 -15.74 -17.83
CA PHE A 117 -7.80 -14.79 -18.81
C PHE A 117 -6.84 -14.71 -20.00
N PRO A 118 -6.85 -15.73 -20.89
CA PRO A 118 -5.85 -15.89 -21.96
C PRO A 118 -5.91 -14.82 -23.05
N HIS A 119 -6.99 -14.02 -23.08
CA HIS A 119 -7.15 -12.90 -24.01
C HIS A 119 -6.49 -11.61 -23.53
N LEU A 120 -5.97 -11.58 -22.30
CA LEU A 120 -5.30 -10.41 -21.75
C LEU A 120 -3.87 -10.29 -22.28
N GLU A 121 -3.44 -9.05 -22.48
CA GLU A 121 -2.04 -8.72 -22.69
C GLU A 121 -1.39 -8.36 -21.34
N GLN A 122 -0.06 -8.39 -21.27
CA GLN A 122 0.65 -7.97 -20.05
C GLN A 122 0.37 -6.51 -19.65
N SER A 123 -0.03 -5.67 -20.60
CA SER A 123 -0.43 -4.27 -20.40
C SER A 123 -1.80 -4.12 -19.72
N SER A 124 -2.61 -5.20 -19.67
CA SER A 124 -3.94 -5.21 -19.06
C SER A 124 -3.90 -5.18 -17.52
N PHE A 125 -2.71 -5.22 -16.92
CA PHE A 125 -2.52 -5.25 -15.48
C PHE A 125 -1.72 -4.06 -14.97
N ILE A 126 -2.32 -3.28 -14.07
CA ILE A 126 -1.69 -2.09 -13.49
C ILE A 126 -1.81 -2.21 -11.98
N ILE A 127 -0.70 -2.04 -11.24
CA ILE A 127 -0.83 -1.65 -9.84
C ILE A 127 -0.82 -0.14 -9.80
N ASP A 128 -1.98 0.43 -9.52
CA ASP A 128 -2.12 1.86 -9.34
C ASP A 128 -1.81 2.21 -7.88
N ARG A 129 -1.08 3.31 -7.70
CA ARG A 129 -0.85 3.96 -6.41
C ARG A 129 -1.87 5.09 -6.24
N GLN A 130 -3.16 4.77 -6.29
CA GLN A 130 -4.20 5.76 -6.06
C GLN A 130 -5.48 5.09 -5.56
N LEU A 131 -6.04 5.61 -4.47
CA LEU A 131 -7.48 5.63 -4.24
C LEU A 131 -7.87 6.76 -3.27
N SER A 132 -7.79 8.01 -3.75
CA SER A 132 -8.72 9.04 -3.27
C SER A 132 -9.10 9.95 -4.43
N GLU A 133 -10.41 10.01 -4.71
CA GLU A 133 -11.19 11.12 -5.31
C GLU A 133 -11.87 10.97 -6.69
N ASP A 134 -11.48 10.10 -7.63
CA ASP A 134 -12.10 10.10 -8.98
C ASP A 134 -13.25 9.10 -9.23
N ALA A 135 -14.08 8.82 -8.21
CA ALA A 135 -15.41 8.24 -8.42
C ALA A 135 -16.45 9.37 -8.31
N GLY A 136 -16.95 9.83 -9.47
CA GLY A 136 -17.79 11.03 -9.65
C GLY A 136 -19.05 11.20 -8.75
N PRO A 137 -19.83 12.27 -9.01
CA PRO A 137 -20.62 12.97 -7.98
C PRO A 137 -21.76 12.17 -7.34
N HIS A 138 -22.11 10.99 -7.84
CA HIS A 138 -23.12 10.09 -7.27
C HIS A 138 -22.66 8.64 -7.13
N ILE A 139 -21.41 8.42 -6.67
CA ILE A 139 -21.05 7.14 -6.05
C ILE A 139 -20.42 7.36 -4.65
N PRO A 140 -21.26 7.43 -3.61
CA PRO A 140 -20.92 6.95 -2.27
C PRO A 140 -21.97 5.98 -1.71
N THR A 141 -21.71 4.99 -0.83
CA THR A 141 -20.53 4.55 -0.05
C THR A 141 -20.94 3.29 0.75
N TYR A 142 -20.02 2.48 1.29
CA TYR A 142 -20.25 2.07 2.68
C TYR A 142 -19.48 3.14 3.46
N ARG A 143 -20.19 4.05 4.14
CA ARG A 143 -19.68 5.15 4.99
C ARG A 143 -18.94 4.61 6.23
N SER A 144 -18.21 3.52 6.03
CA SER A 144 -18.30 2.28 6.81
C SER A 144 -17.30 1.20 6.31
N LEU A 145 -16.67 1.42 5.15
CA LEU A 145 -15.33 0.88 4.85
C LEU A 145 -14.30 1.85 5.46
N HIS A 146 -14.36 1.96 6.80
CA HIS A 146 -13.67 2.89 7.70
C HIS A 146 -12.42 3.58 7.11
N TYR A 147 -12.50 4.89 6.83
CA TYR A 147 -11.41 5.88 6.87
C TYR A 147 -10.04 5.62 6.19
N ASP A 148 -9.86 4.62 5.30
CA ASP A 148 -8.52 4.06 5.00
C ASP A 148 -8.02 3.89 3.59
N MET A 149 -8.04 4.95 2.76
CA MET A 149 -7.34 4.87 1.48
C MET A 149 -6.27 5.94 1.30
N GLY A 150 -5.56 6.25 2.38
CA GLY A 150 -4.17 6.67 2.28
C GLY A 150 -3.32 5.55 1.70
N TYR A 151 -2.95 5.67 0.42
CA TYR A 151 -1.89 4.88 -0.24
C TYR A 151 -2.05 3.34 -0.16
N GLN A 152 -3.22 2.79 -0.50
CA GLN A 152 -3.35 1.35 -0.76
C GLN A 152 -3.07 1.05 -2.24
N SER A 153 -2.20 0.06 -2.50
CA SER A 153 -1.96 -0.43 -3.86
C SER A 153 -3.18 -1.19 -4.35
N VAL A 154 -3.71 -0.85 -5.52
CA VAL A 154 -4.84 -1.55 -6.15
C VAL A 154 -4.35 -2.27 -7.39
N MET A 155 -4.59 -3.57 -7.48
CA MET A 155 -4.34 -4.31 -8.71
C MET A 155 -5.55 -4.14 -9.63
N ILE A 156 -5.35 -3.51 -10.78
CA ILE A 156 -6.37 -3.29 -11.79
C ILE A 156 -6.16 -4.32 -12.91
N ILE A 157 -7.21 -5.08 -13.21
CA ILE A 157 -7.28 -6.01 -14.33
C ILE A 157 -8.33 -5.49 -15.31
N ASN A 158 -7.89 -5.07 -16.49
CA ASN A 158 -8.78 -4.57 -17.53
C ASN A 158 -9.08 -5.68 -18.55
N LEU A 159 -10.29 -6.22 -18.49
CA LEU A 159 -10.84 -7.16 -19.47
C LEU A 159 -11.42 -6.37 -20.65
N PRO A 160 -10.95 -6.61 -21.89
CA PRO A 160 -11.42 -5.88 -23.08
C PRO A 160 -12.86 -6.22 -23.48
N GLU A 161 -13.44 -7.28 -22.93
CA GLU A 161 -14.78 -7.73 -23.29
C GLU A 161 -15.89 -7.01 -22.50
N ASP A 162 -17.04 -6.78 -23.16
CA ASP A 162 -18.23 -6.23 -22.52
C ASP A 162 -19.02 -7.33 -21.79
N TRP A 163 -19.07 -7.21 -20.46
CA TRP A 163 -19.81 -8.10 -19.56
C TRP A 163 -21.28 -8.29 -19.98
N PHE A 164 -21.94 -7.23 -20.43
CA PHE A 164 -23.37 -7.22 -20.73
C PHE A 164 -23.69 -7.87 -22.08
N LEU A 165 -22.70 -8.05 -22.95
CA LEU A 165 -22.84 -8.78 -24.21
C LEU A 165 -22.57 -10.29 -24.05
N LYS A 166 -22.13 -10.74 -22.88
CA LYS A 166 -21.84 -12.15 -22.60
C LYS A 166 -23.09 -12.96 -22.29
N THR A 167 -23.09 -14.20 -22.77
CA THR A 167 -24.09 -15.22 -22.38
C THR A 167 -23.96 -15.56 -20.89
N PRO A 168 -25.03 -16.07 -20.23
CA PRO A 168 -24.96 -16.53 -18.85
C PRO A 168 -23.86 -17.57 -18.60
N GLU A 169 -23.62 -18.46 -19.57
CA GLU A 169 -22.57 -19.47 -19.51
C GLU A 169 -21.16 -18.83 -19.52
N GLU A 170 -20.93 -17.84 -20.39
CA GLU A 170 -19.67 -17.09 -20.41
C GLU A 170 -19.46 -16.31 -19.10
N GLN A 171 -20.49 -15.63 -18.60
CA GLN A 171 -20.41 -14.91 -17.32
C GLN A 171 -20.06 -15.84 -16.17
N GLN A 172 -20.61 -17.05 -16.15
CA GLN A 172 -20.29 -18.07 -15.16
C GLN A 172 -18.81 -18.50 -15.25
N ILE A 173 -18.26 -18.68 -16.45
CA ILE A 173 -16.84 -18.99 -16.66
C ILE A 173 -15.95 -17.86 -16.10
N TYR A 174 -16.27 -16.59 -16.39
CA TYR A 174 -15.53 -15.47 -15.80
C TYR A 174 -15.60 -15.49 -14.27
N MET A 175 -16.78 -15.73 -13.69
CA MET A 175 -16.92 -15.81 -12.23
C MET A 175 -16.13 -16.95 -11.62
N GLU A 176 -16.04 -18.11 -12.28
CA GLU A 176 -15.20 -19.22 -11.84
C GLU A 176 -13.72 -18.87 -11.89
N ASN A 177 -13.27 -18.18 -12.94
CA ASN A 177 -11.90 -17.71 -13.05
C ASN A 177 -11.57 -16.64 -12.00
N ILE A 178 -12.50 -15.73 -11.70
CA ILE A 178 -12.36 -14.74 -10.62
C ILE A 178 -12.26 -15.43 -9.25
N LYS A 179 -13.05 -16.49 -9.01
CA LYS A 179 -12.93 -17.30 -7.78
C LYS A 179 -11.57 -17.98 -7.69
N LYS A 180 -11.09 -18.59 -8.77
CA LYS A 180 -9.75 -19.21 -8.83
C LYS A 180 -8.65 -18.17 -8.58
N LEU A 181 -8.80 -16.95 -9.09
CA LEU A 181 -7.89 -15.84 -8.82
C LEU A 181 -7.91 -15.46 -7.34
N ALA A 182 -9.10 -15.25 -6.76
CA ALA A 182 -9.24 -14.90 -5.36
C ALA A 182 -8.59 -15.92 -4.42
N THR A 183 -8.83 -17.22 -4.66
CA THR A 183 -8.20 -18.30 -3.90
C THR A 183 -6.68 -18.33 -4.05
N TYR A 184 -6.17 -18.07 -5.26
CA TYR A 184 -4.72 -18.02 -5.49
C TYR A 184 -4.06 -16.83 -4.80
N LEU A 185 -4.62 -15.63 -4.91
CA LEU A 185 -4.09 -14.43 -4.24
C LEU A 185 -4.08 -14.59 -2.72
N GLN A 186 -5.10 -15.24 -2.17
CA GLN A 186 -5.18 -15.57 -0.75
C GLN A 186 -4.09 -16.59 -0.35
N SER A 187 -3.86 -17.62 -1.16
CA SER A 187 -2.89 -18.69 -0.82
C SER A 187 -1.43 -18.23 -0.86
N ILE A 188 -1.12 -17.20 -1.65
CA ILE A 188 0.20 -16.56 -1.68
C ILE A 188 0.34 -15.39 -0.70
N HIS A 189 -0.68 -15.12 0.12
CA HIS A 189 -0.73 -14.01 1.07
C HIS A 189 -0.40 -12.66 0.42
N LEU A 190 -1.04 -12.35 -0.71
CA LEU A 190 -0.93 -11.05 -1.36
C LEU A 190 -2.17 -10.19 -1.04
N PRO A 191 -2.18 -9.42 0.07
CA PRO A 191 -3.31 -8.60 0.50
C PRO A 191 -3.40 -7.34 -0.35
N VAL A 192 -3.87 -7.49 -1.59
CA VAL A 192 -4.07 -6.39 -2.53
C VAL A 192 -5.52 -6.38 -2.96
N LEU A 193 -6.17 -5.22 -2.81
CA LEU A 193 -7.48 -5.00 -3.41
C LEU A 193 -7.34 -5.15 -4.93
N THR A 194 -8.00 -6.16 -5.50
CA THR A 194 -7.98 -6.39 -6.94
C THR A 194 -9.30 -5.95 -7.53
N ARG A 195 -9.24 -5.04 -8.50
CA ARG A 195 -10.38 -4.52 -9.24
C ARG A 195 -10.34 -5.04 -10.67
N ILE A 196 -11.37 -5.78 -11.05
CA ILE A 196 -11.55 -6.35 -12.37
C ILE A 196 -12.60 -5.53 -13.09
N PHE A 197 -12.18 -4.89 -14.18
CA PHE A 197 -13.03 -4.06 -15.02
C PHE A 197 -13.32 -4.76 -16.34
N PHE A 198 -14.57 -4.67 -16.76
CA PHE A 198 -14.98 -5.02 -18.11
C PHE A 198 -15.11 -3.72 -18.91
N GLN A 199 -14.48 -3.67 -20.09
CA GLN A 199 -14.70 -2.57 -21.01
C GLN A 199 -16.14 -2.56 -21.49
N THR A 200 -16.73 -1.39 -21.62
CA THR A 200 -18.05 -1.24 -22.23
C THR A 200 -18.09 0.07 -22.99
N GLU A 201 -18.84 0.08 -24.10
CA GLU A 201 -19.08 1.29 -24.89
C GLU A 201 -19.83 2.34 -24.08
N ASP A 202 -20.72 1.92 -23.16
CA ASP A 202 -21.42 2.83 -22.26
C ASP A 202 -20.61 3.06 -20.98
N HIS A 203 -19.87 4.17 -20.94
CA HIS A 203 -19.09 4.54 -19.76
C HIS A 203 -19.92 4.70 -18.47
N ASN A 204 -21.24 4.84 -18.56
CA ASN A 204 -22.13 4.92 -17.39
C ASN A 204 -22.53 3.54 -16.84
N ASN A 205 -22.31 2.46 -17.59
CA ASN A 205 -22.72 1.11 -17.22
C ASN A 205 -21.54 0.15 -17.17
N ARG A 206 -20.48 0.49 -16.42
CA ARG A 206 -19.31 -0.37 -16.26
C ARG A 206 -19.55 -1.43 -15.20
N LYS A 207 -19.31 -2.71 -15.53
CA LYS A 207 -19.26 -3.78 -14.54
C LYS A 207 -17.89 -3.79 -13.86
N ALA A 208 -17.89 -3.75 -12.53
CA ALA A 208 -16.68 -3.91 -11.73
C ALA A 208 -16.85 -5.05 -10.72
N ILE A 209 -15.84 -5.91 -10.65
CA ILE A 209 -15.77 -6.96 -9.64
C ILE A 209 -14.52 -6.73 -8.80
N PHE A 210 -14.70 -6.79 -7.48
CA PHE A 210 -13.63 -6.56 -6.51
C PHE A 210 -13.30 -7.87 -5.81
N ILE A 211 -12.02 -8.17 -5.69
CA ILE A 211 -11.48 -9.18 -4.78
C ILE A 211 -10.83 -8.42 -3.63
N THR A 212 -11.33 -8.60 -2.42
CA THR A 212 -10.77 -7.95 -1.23
C THR A 212 -9.42 -8.58 -0.87
N GLU A 213 -8.66 -7.91 0.00
CA GLU A 213 -7.38 -8.44 0.54
C GLU A 213 -7.54 -9.80 1.25
N LYS A 214 -8.77 -10.16 1.64
CA LYS A 214 -9.11 -11.46 2.27
C LYS A 214 -9.58 -12.51 1.26
N GLY A 215 -9.63 -12.18 -0.02
CA GLY A 215 -10.14 -13.06 -1.09
C GLY A 215 -11.68 -13.05 -1.24
N GLU A 216 -12.39 -12.12 -0.61
CA GLU A 216 -13.85 -12.01 -0.75
C GLU A 216 -14.21 -11.33 -2.07
N ILE A 217 -15.25 -11.81 -2.75
CA ILE A 217 -15.70 -11.25 -4.04
C ILE A 217 -16.90 -10.34 -3.82
N VAL A 218 -16.81 -9.10 -4.29
CA VAL A 218 -17.88 -8.10 -4.26
C VAL A 218 -18.18 -7.65 -5.69
N GLN A 219 -19.44 -7.75 -6.11
CA GLN A 219 -19.87 -7.34 -7.45
C GLN A 219 -20.58 -5.99 -7.37
N LYS A 220 -20.25 -5.07 -8.29
CA LYS A 220 -21.03 -3.86 -8.56
C LYS A 220 -21.27 -3.79 -10.07
#